data_AF-A0A6A4RMJ6-F1
#
_entry.id   AF-A0A6A4RMJ6-F1
#
_cell.length_a   1.000
_cell.length_b   1.000
_cell.length_c   1.000
_cell.angle_alpha   90.00
_cell.angle_beta   90.00
_cell.angle_gamma   90.00
#
_symmetry.space_group_name_H-M   'P 1'
#
loop_
_entity.id
_entity.type
_entity.pdbx_description
1 polymer ?
#
loop_
_entity_poly.entity_id
_entity_poly.type
_entity_poly.pdbx_seq_one_letter_code
_entity_poly.pdbx_strand_id
1 'polypeptide(L)'
;MGLYASVVLVIGKFVREFFSGISHTIMFEELPNVDRILKLCTDIFLVRETGELDLEEDMYAKLIFLYRSPETMIKWTREKTQ
;
A
#
# COMPACT_ATOMS: atom_id res chain seq x y z
N MET A 1 17.40 15.30 35.29
CA MET A 1 17.60 13.85 35.09
C MET A 1 16.35 13.13 34.58
N GLY A 2 15.16 13.29 35.18
CA GLY A 2 13.92 12.63 34.70
C GLY A 2 13.49 12.99 33.26
N LEU A 3 13.60 14.26 32.86
CA LEU A 3 13.31 14.70 31.48
C LEU A 3 14.26 14.10 30.45
N TYR A 4 15.55 13.95 30.81
CA TYR A 4 16.54 13.34 29.93
C TYR A 4 16.22 11.85 29.71
N ALA A 5 15.91 11.13 30.80
CA ALA A 5 15.50 9.74 30.71
C ALA A 5 14.21 9.55 29.89
N SER A 6 13.21 10.43 30.05
CA SER A 6 11.97 10.33 29.27
C SER A 6 12.20 10.57 27.78
N VAL A 7 13.00 11.58 27.40
CA VAL A 7 13.33 11.86 25.99
C VAL A 7 14.10 10.70 25.36
N VAL A 8 15.11 10.16 26.06
CA VAL A 8 15.90 9.03 25.56
C VAL A 8 15.03 7.78 25.35
N LEU A 9 14.09 7.51 26.27
CA LEU A 9 13.16 6.39 26.12
C LEU A 9 12.17 6.58 24.95
N VAL A 10 11.68 7.80 24.73
CA VAL A 10 10.80 8.10 23.59
C VAL A 10 11.55 7.91 22.27
N ILE A 11 12.78 8.44 22.16
CA ILE A 11 13.62 8.27 20.96
C ILE A 11 13.93 6.79 20.74
N GLY A 12 14.30 6.05 21.79
CA GLY A 12 14.56 4.61 21.70
C GLY A 12 13.33 3.80 21.25
N LYS A 13 12.13 4.17 21.72
CA LYS A 13 10.87 3.55 21.29
C LYS A 13 10.56 3.87 19.83
N PHE A 14 10.76 5.12 19.40
CA PHE A 14 10.53 5.55 18.03
C PHE A 14 11.44 4.80 17.05
N VAL A 15 12.75 4.72 17.37
CA VAL A 15 13.72 3.95 16.58
C VAL A 15 13.32 2.47 16.53
N ARG A 16 12.88 1.88 17.65
CA ARG A 16 12.44 0.47 17.70
C ARG A 16 11.22 0.21 16.81
N GLU A 17 10.25 1.11 16.76
CA GLU A 17 9.04 0.94 15.94
C GLU A 17 9.36 0.84 14.44
N PHE A 18 10.34 1.60 13.94
CA PHE A 18 10.79 1.48 12.55
C PHE A 18 11.33 0.10 12.21
N PHE A 19 12.07 -0.53 13.12
CA PHE A 19 12.64 -1.85 12.87
C PHE A 19 11.64 -2.99 13.12
N SER A 20 10.76 -2.84 14.12
CA SER A 20 9.77 -3.89 14.43
C SER A 20 8.58 -3.91 13.47
N GLY A 21 8.27 -2.78 12.82
CA GLY A 21 7.12 -2.65 11.93
C GLY A 21 7.31 -3.23 10.53
N ILE A 22 8.55 -3.50 10.12
CA ILE A 22 8.90 -3.88 8.73
C ILE A 22 8.18 -5.15 8.30
N SER A 23 8.00 -6.13 9.20
CA SER A 23 7.34 -7.40 8.87
C SER A 23 5.89 -7.24 8.39
N HIS A 24 5.20 -6.20 8.85
CA HIS A 24 3.81 -5.93 8.47
C HIS A 24 3.69 -5.26 7.09
N THR A 25 4.75 -4.59 6.61
CA THR A 25 4.76 -3.89 5.32
C THR A 25 5.28 -4.75 4.17
N ILE A 26 5.98 -5.86 4.45
CA ILE A 26 6.54 -6.78 3.43
C ILE A 26 5.53 -7.12 2.34
N MET A 27 4.27 -7.41 2.70
CA MET A 27 3.22 -7.79 1.74
C MET A 27 2.87 -6.69 0.72
N PHE A 28 3.17 -5.43 1.02
CA PHE A 28 2.87 -4.28 0.18
C PHE A 28 4.12 -3.69 -0.49
N GLU A 29 5.31 -3.91 0.09
CA GLU A 29 6.58 -3.40 -0.43
C GLU A 29 7.25 -4.39 -1.40
N GLU A 30 7.17 -5.69 -1.11
CA GLU A 30 7.83 -6.75 -1.90
C GLU A 30 6.91 -7.25 -3.03
N LEU A 31 6.76 -6.45 -4.08
CA LEU A 31 5.94 -6.77 -5.26
C LEU A 31 6.78 -6.76 -6.54
N PRO A 32 6.79 -7.83 -7.36
CA PRO A 32 7.69 -7.92 -8.50
C PRO A 32 7.30 -7.05 -9.70
N ASN A 33 6.01 -6.86 -9.98
CA ASN A 33 5.53 -5.90 -10.99
C ASN A 33 4.27 -5.16 -10.51
N VAL A 34 4.34 -3.83 -10.46
CA VAL A 34 3.26 -2.94 -9.98
C VAL A 34 2.51 -2.19 -11.09
N ASP A 35 2.86 -2.41 -12.36
CA ASP A 35 2.34 -1.65 -13.51
C ASP A 35 0.81 -1.75 -13.62
N ARG A 36 0.26 -2.92 -13.31
CA ARG A 36 -1.20 -3.16 -13.38
C ARG A 36 -1.96 -2.39 -12.30
N ILE A 37 -1.38 -2.23 -11.11
CA ILE A 37 -1.98 -1.46 -10.02
C ILE A 37 -1.86 0.03 -10.35
N LEU A 38 -0.69 0.46 -10.83
CA LEU A 38 -0.47 1.84 -11.28
C LEU A 38 -1.46 2.24 -12.39
N LYS A 39 -1.69 1.34 -13.36
CA LYS A 39 -2.68 1.55 -14.41
C LYS A 39 -4.09 1.71 -13.82
N LEU A 40 -4.51 0.84 -12.90
CA LEU A 40 -5.82 0.96 -12.24
C LEU A 40 -5.98 2.30 -11.51
N CYS A 41 -4.96 2.76 -10.79
CA CYS A 41 -4.98 4.07 -10.14
C CYS A 41 -5.09 5.21 -11.15
N THR A 42 -4.37 5.11 -12.27
CA THR A 42 -4.42 6.12 -13.35
C THR A 42 -5.78 6.14 -14.03
N ASP A 43 -6.38 4.96 -14.28
CA ASP A 43 -7.72 4.84 -14.85
C ASP A 43 -8.77 5.47 -13.92
N ILE A 44 -8.67 5.28 -12.59
CA ILE A 44 -9.52 5.96 -11.60
C ILE A 44 -9.38 7.49 -11.69
N PHE A 45 -8.16 8.00 -11.80
CA PHE A 45 -7.94 9.44 -11.98
C PHE A 45 -8.58 9.96 -13.26
N LEU A 46 -8.44 9.23 -14.36
CA LEU A 46 -9.04 9.60 -15.64
C LEU A 46 -10.57 9.61 -15.59
N VAL A 47 -11.18 8.59 -14.99
CA VAL A 47 -12.65 8.48 -14.83
C VAL A 47 -13.19 9.61 -13.95
N ARG A 48 -12.43 10.00 -12.93
CA ARG A 48 -12.76 11.17 -12.12
C ARG A 48 -12.71 12.47 -12.93
N GLU A 49 -11.77 12.62 -13.86
CA GLU A 49 -11.70 13.78 -14.75
C GLU A 49 -12.83 13.81 -15.78
N THR A 50 -13.31 12.64 -16.25
CA THR A 50 -14.44 12.57 -17.17
C THR A 50 -15.80 12.74 -16.48
N GLY A 51 -15.85 12.60 -15.14
CA GLY A 51 -17.06 12.78 -14.34
C GLY A 51 -18.00 11.57 -14.33
N GLU A 52 -17.53 10.39 -14.74
CA GLU A 52 -18.30 9.13 -14.70
C GLU A 52 -18.18 8.47 -13.32
N LEU A 53 -18.97 8.96 -12.35
CA LEU A 53 -18.87 8.55 -10.94
C LEU A 53 -19.22 7.06 -10.69
N ASP A 54 -20.18 6.48 -11.41
CA ASP A 54 -20.55 5.07 -11.25
C ASP A 54 -19.36 4.15 -11.58
N LEU A 55 -18.62 4.48 -12.64
CA LEU A 55 -17.45 3.72 -13.06
C LEU A 55 -16.27 3.93 -12.09
N GLU A 56 -16.15 5.12 -11.50
CA GLU A 56 -15.16 5.39 -10.46
C GLU A 56 -15.38 4.49 -9.24
N GLU A 57 -16.61 4.39 -8.77
CA GLU A 57 -16.97 3.54 -7.63
C GLU A 57 -16.63 2.07 -7.88
N ASP A 58 -16.94 1.55 -9.06
CA ASP A 58 -16.63 0.18 -9.46
C ASP A 58 -15.12 -0.09 -9.50
N MET A 59 -14.34 0.82 -10.10
CA MET A 59 -12.89 0.68 -10.15
C MET A 59 -12.25 0.79 -8.76
N TYR A 60 -12.77 1.68 -7.91
CA TYR A 60 -12.31 1.84 -6.55
C TYR A 60 -12.65 0.63 -5.67
N ALA A 61 -13.83 0.04 -5.83
CA ALA A 61 -14.21 -1.20 -5.16
C ALA A 61 -13.25 -2.35 -5.51
N LYS A 62 -12.84 -2.43 -6.78
CA LYS A 62 -11.82 -3.39 -7.25
C LYS A 62 -10.46 -3.16 -6.59
N LEU A 63 -10.04 -1.91 -6.42
CA LEU A 63 -8.81 -1.57 -5.71
C LEU A 63 -8.86 -2.02 -4.23
N ILE A 64 -9.96 -1.74 -3.53
CA ILE A 64 -10.16 -2.18 -2.15
C ILE A 64 -10.11 -3.71 -2.03
N PHE A 65 -10.77 -4.42 -2.94
CA PHE A 65 -10.78 -5.88 -2.93
C PHE A 65 -9.35 -6.45 -3.08
N LEU A 66 -8.53 -5.84 -3.93
CA LEU A 66 -7.14 -6.25 -4.14
C LEU A 66 -6.30 -6.07 -2.87
N TYR A 67 -6.45 -4.96 -2.14
CA TYR A 67 -5.77 -4.74 -0.86
C TYR A 67 -6.30 -5.60 0.29
N ARG A 68 -7.53 -6.11 0.19
CA ARG A 68 -8.13 -7.00 1.20
C ARG A 68 -7.64 -8.45 1.11
N SER A 69 -7.14 -8.88 -0.06
CA SER A 69 -6.70 -10.26 -0.31
C SER A 69 -5.25 -10.29 -0.80
N PRO A 70 -4.27 -10.65 0.05
CA PRO A 70 -2.86 -10.72 -0.36
C PRO A 70 -2.62 -11.78 -1.44
N GLU A 71 -3.42 -12.84 -1.46
CA GLU A 71 -3.38 -13.88 -2.51
C GLU A 71 -3.71 -13.32 -3.90
N THR A 72 -4.73 -12.43 -3.97
CA THR A 72 -5.13 -11.78 -5.21
C THR A 72 -4.08 -10.74 -5.62
N MET A 73 -3.52 -10.02 -4.66
CA MET A 73 -2.42 -9.07 -4.88
C MET A 73 -1.22 -9.76 -5.54
N ILE A 74 -0.76 -10.90 -5.01
CA ILE A 74 0.37 -11.66 -5.58
C ILE A 74 0.05 -12.13 -7.00
N LYS A 75 -1.16 -12.66 -7.26
CA LYS A 75 -1.57 -13.07 -8.63
C LYS A 75 -1.55 -11.87 -9.60
N TRP A 76 -1.90 -10.69 -9.11
CA TRP A 76 -1.97 -9.46 -9.88
C TRP A 76 -0.62 -8.79 -10.10
N THR A 77 0.37 -9.04 -9.24
CA THR A 77 1.72 -8.47 -9.37
C THR A 77 2.74 -9.43 -9.96
N ARG A 78 2.35 -10.67 -10.31
CA ARG A 78 3.20 -11.62 -11.05
C ARG A 78 3.82 -10.98 -12.29
N GLU A 79 5.11 -11.27 -12.51
CA GLU A 79 5.82 -10.90 -13.72
C GLU A 79 5.14 -11.54 -14.93
N LYS A 80 5.02 -10.76 -16.02
CA LYS A 80 4.68 -11.35 -17.31
C LYS A 80 5.93 -12.03 -17.83
N THR A 81 6.02 -13.35 -17.69
CA THR A 81 7.01 -14.13 -18.43
C THR A 81 6.77 -13.85 -19.91
N GLN A 82 7.79 -13.34 -20.60
CA GLN A 82 7.80 -13.18 -22.06
C GLN A 82 7.64 -14.54 -22.75
#